data_AF-A0A7C3M8L4-F1
#
_entry.id   AF-A0A7C3M8L4-F1
#
_cell.length_a   1.000
_cell.length_b   1.000
_cell.length_c   1.000
_cell.angle_alpha   90.00
_cell.angle_beta   90.00
_cell.angle_gamma   90.00
#
_symmetry.space_group_name_H-M   'P 1'
#
loop_
_entity.id
_entity.type
_entity.pdbx_description
1 polymer ?
#
loop_
_entity_poly.entity_id
_entity_poly.type
_entity_poly.pdbx_seq_one_letter_code
_entity_poly.pdbx_strand_id
1 'polypeptide(L)' 'NKTRIMYQANLSFAQLKVYIKRLKDYGLIEEKNSPITYRITEKGKKFLTIYSEIMEILYPEQ' A
#
# COMPACT_ATOMS: atom_id res chain seq x y z
N ASN A 1 -8.28 -9.43 -0.93
CA ASN A 1 -8.46 -9.73 -2.37
C ASN A 1 -8.13 -8.51 -3.22
N LYS A 2 -7.49 -8.72 -4.38
CA LYS A 2 -7.12 -7.68 -5.37
C LYS A 2 -8.29 -6.76 -5.73
N THR A 3 -9.47 -7.32 -5.95
CA THR A 3 -10.70 -6.60 -6.28
C THR A 3 -11.07 -5.55 -5.23
N ARG A 4 -10.93 -5.84 -3.93
CA ARG A 4 -11.24 -4.88 -2.86
C ARG A 4 -10.31 -3.68 -2.88
N ILE A 5 -9.01 -3.90 -3.09
CA ILE A 5 -8.00 -2.84 -3.19
C ILE A 5 -8.28 -1.96 -4.41
N MET A 6 -8.63 -2.59 -5.54
CA MET A 6 -8.96 -1.89 -6.79
C MET A 6 -10.07 -0.86 -6.58
N TYR A 7 -11.20 -1.28 -6.01
CA TYR A 7 -12.35 -0.41 -5.77
C TYR A 7 -12.07 0.67 -4.71
N GLN A 8 -11.38 0.32 -3.61
CA GLN A 8 -11.10 1.28 -2.54
C GLN A 8 -10.07 2.34 -2.92
N ALA A 9 -9.11 2.00 -3.79
CA ALA A 9 -8.06 2.90 -4.22
C ALA A 9 -8.35 3.56 -5.59
N ASN A 10 -9.53 3.34 -6.18
CA ASN A 10 -9.90 3.80 -7.52
C ASN A 10 -8.85 3.48 -8.60
N LEU A 11 -8.30 2.26 -8.55
CA LEU A 11 -7.28 1.80 -9.50
C LEU A 11 -7.90 0.97 -10.61
N SER A 12 -7.39 1.06 -11.83
CA SER A 12 -7.62 0.03 -12.85
C SER A 12 -6.88 -1.26 -12.50
N PHE A 13 -7.27 -2.38 -13.12
CA PHE A 13 -6.58 -3.66 -12.95
C PHE A 13 -5.10 -3.60 -13.35
N ALA A 14 -4.78 -2.86 -14.42
CA ALA A 14 -3.41 -2.66 -14.88
C ALA A 14 -2.58 -1.89 -13.85
N GLN A 15 -3.12 -0.78 -13.33
CA GLN A 15 -2.48 0.00 -12.27
C GLN A 15 -2.26 -0.85 -11.02
N LEU A 16 -3.28 -1.58 -10.56
CA LEU A 16 -3.18 -2.42 -9.37
C LEU A 16 -2.02 -3.42 -9.47
N LYS A 17 -1.84 -4.08 -10.62
CA LYS A 17 -0.72 -5.02 -10.83
C LYS A 17 0.63 -4.34 -10.65
N VAL A 18 0.80 -3.15 -11.24
CA VAL A 18 2.05 -2.38 -11.16
C VAL A 18 2.32 -1.94 -9.73
N TYR A 19 1.32 -1.40 -9.04
CA TYR A 19 1.48 -0.93 -7.65
C TYR A 19 1.75 -2.07 -6.68
N ILE A 20 1.01 -3.18 -6.75
CA ILE A 20 1.26 -4.35 -5.90
C ILE A 20 2.67 -4.90 -6.13
N LYS A 21 3.12 -4.99 -7.39
CA LYS A 21 4.50 -5.39 -7.68
C LYS A 21 5.50 -4.45 -7.03
N ARG A 22 5.35 -3.12 -7.20
CA ARG A 22 6.26 -2.13 -6.58
C ARG A 22 6.27 -2.19 -5.06
N LEU A 23 5.09 -2.30 -4.43
CA LEU A 23 4.98 -2.39 -2.97
C LEU A 23 5.65 -3.67 -2.43
N LYS A 24 5.56 -4.79 -3.16
CA LYS A 24 6.29 -6.03 -2.84
C LYS A 24 7.79 -5.89 -3.06
N ASP A 25 8.22 -5.33 -4.20
CA ASP A 25 9.63 -5.10 -4.54
C ASP A 25 10.31 -4.19 -3.51
N TYR A 26 9.59 -3.21 -2.97
CA TYR A 26 10.06 -2.35 -1.87
C TYR A 26 9.95 -2.98 -0.48
N GLY A 27 9.36 -4.16 -0.37
CA GLY A 27 9.16 -4.87 0.90
C GLY A 27 8.17 -4.18 1.85
N LEU A 28 7.26 -3.37 1.33
CA LEU A 28 6.23 -2.65 2.11
C LEU A 28 5.01 -3.53 2.37
N ILE A 29 4.74 -4.48 1.47
CA ILE A 29 3.69 -5.49 1.64
C ILE A 29 4.22 -6.89 1.37
N GLU A 30 3.59 -7.87 1.99
CA GLU A 30 3.77 -9.29 1.72
C GLU A 30 2.48 -9.89 1.14
N GLU A 31 2.63 -10.92 0.31
CA GLU A 31 1.52 -11.70 -0.24
C GLU A 31 1.43 -13.03 0.51
N LYS A 32 0.28 -13.33 1.10
CA LYS A 32 -0.01 -14.64 1.67
C LYS A 32 -0.83 -15.46 0.69
N ASN A 33 -0.39 -16.69 0.44
CA ASN A 33 -1.09 -17.63 -0.43
C ASN A 33 -2.21 -18.33 0.36
N SER A 34 -3.32 -18.62 -0.32
CA SER A 34 -4.48 -19.37 0.19
C SER A 34 -5.20 -18.80 1.43
N PRO A 35 -6.11 -17.82 1.27
CA PRO A 35 -6.42 -17.06 0.05
C PRO A 35 -5.40 -15.95 -0.21
N ILE A 36 -5.29 -15.51 -1.48
CA ILE A 36 -4.41 -14.40 -1.87
C ILE A 36 -4.81 -13.12 -1.13
N THR A 37 -4.03 -12.78 -0.11
CA THR A 37 -4.19 -11.60 0.72
C THR A 37 -2.88 -10.83 0.79
N TYR A 38 -3.00 -9.51 0.92
CA TYR A 38 -1.85 -8.62 1.07
C TYR A 38 -1.84 -8.09 2.49
N ARG A 39 -0.68 -8.12 3.14
CA ARG A 39 -0.48 -7.59 4.48
C ARG A 39 0.66 -6.59 4.46
N ILE A 40 0.52 -5.51 5.22
CA ILE A 40 1.58 -4.51 5.41
C ILE A 40 2.67 -5.14 6.28
N THR A 41 3.92 -5.03 5.85
CA THR A 41 5.10 -5.47 6.62
C THR A 41 5.45 -4.45 7.72
N GLU A 42 6.34 -4.79 8.65
CA GLU A 42 6.83 -3.80 9.62
C GLU A 42 7.54 -2.61 8.94
N LYS A 43 8.28 -2.87 7.86
CA LYS A 43 8.86 -1.80 7.03
C LYS A 43 7.77 -0.90 6.42
N GLY A 44 6.68 -1.50 5.93
CA GLY A 44 5.53 -0.79 5.40
C GLY A 44 4.83 0.08 6.44
N LYS A 45 4.67 -0.41 7.68
CA LYS A 45 4.10 0.39 8.79
C LYS A 45 4.98 1.59 9.11
N LYS A 46 6.30 1.38 9.25
CA LYS A 46 7.25 2.48 9.50
C LYS A 46 7.22 3.53 8.38
N PHE A 47 7.13 3.09 7.12
CA PHE A 47 6.97 3.99 5.98
C PHE A 47 5.72 4.85 6.11
N LEU A 48 4.57 4.28 6.50
CA LEU A 48 3.32 5.03 6.66
C LEU A 48 3.40 6.04 7.80
N THR A 49 4.06 5.72 8.92
CA THR A 49 4.29 6.66 10.03
C THR A 49 5.12 7.87 9.58
N ILE A 50 6.25 7.63 8.92
CA ILE A 50 7.10 8.71 8.40
C ILE A 50 6.33 9.52 7.35
N TYR A 51 5.58 8.85 6.48
CA TYR A 51 4.77 9.52 5.47
C TYR A 51 3.71 10.43 6.11
N SER A 52 3.02 9.99 7.17
CA SER A 52 2.04 10.83 7.88
C SER A 52 2.69 12.05 8.54
N GLU A 53 3.86 11.88 9.17
CA GLU A 53 4.62 12.99 9.76
C GLU A 53 5.04 14.02 8.69
N ILE A 54 5.52 13.55 7.54
CA ILE A 54 5.85 14.43 6.41
C ILE A 54 4.61 15.15 5.91
N MET A 55 3.48 14.47 5.78
CA MET A 55 2.23 15.08 5.33
C MET A 55 1.73 16.14 6.30
N GLU A 56 1.88 15.94 7.61
CA GLU A 56 1.54 16.93 8.63
C GLU A 56 2.43 18.18 8.53
N ILE A 57 3.73 17.99 8.28
CA ILE A 57 4.67 19.12 8.08
C ILE A 57 4.35 19.88 6.77
N LEU A 58 4.03 19.17 5.69
CA LEU A 58 3.76 19.77 4.38
C LEU A 58 2.36 20.38 4.29
N TYR A 59 1.41 19.88 5.06
CA TYR A 59 0.01 20.30 5.07
C TYR A 59 -0.51 20.43 6.51
N PRO A 60 -0.06 21.44 7.28
CA PRO A 60 -0.35 21.53 8.71
C PRO A 60 -1.82 21.77 9.10
N GLU A 61 -2.71 22.09 8.14
CA GLU A 61 -4.10 22.49 8.42
C GLU A 61 -5.12 21.90 7.42
N GLN A 62 -5.45 20.61 7.59
CA GLN A 62 -6.74 20.05 7.17
C GLN A 62 -7.56 19.66 8.38
#